data_AF-A0A2M4AZ50-F1
#
_entry.id   AF-A0A2M4AZ50-F1
#
_cell.length_a   1.000
_cell.length_b   1.000
_cell.length_c   1.000
_cell.angle_alpha   90.00
_cell.angle_beta   90.00
_cell.angle_gamma   90.00
#
_symmetry.space_group_name_H-M   'P 1'
#
loop_
_entity.id
_entity.type
_entity.pdbx_description
1 polymer ?
#
loop_
_entity_poly.entity_id
_entity_poly.type
_entity_poly.pdbx_seq_one_letter_code
_entity_poly.pdbx_strand_id
1 'polypeptide(L)'
;MFPQQTAMMNSNLMMQQQAQQQAQQQAQQQAQQQAQQQAQQQAQQHQISQQPNQAQQTEKVDNISKVKGLVGPLRDTLSTSIKTAAQLIQQNNLTDTGSKTVDHNNTTPRFDKHLEEFYSICDQIELNLKTAKLCLQQCSSSQTYLPIPVATSQQPPPETNALTYNQYLEVVKLQIGYAKDIHDTLICAAQNISPSE
;
A
#
# COMPACT_ATOMS: atom_id res chain seq x y z
N MET A 1 -67.52 74.46 2.30
CA MET A 1 -67.53 73.75 3.61
C MET A 1 -67.10 72.31 3.32
N PHE A 2 -66.03 71.86 3.97
CA PHE A 2 -65.04 70.86 3.52
C PHE A 2 -65.48 69.39 3.67
N PRO A 3 -65.23 68.54 2.65
CA PRO A 3 -64.90 67.13 2.89
C PRO A 3 -63.68 66.63 2.07
N GLN A 4 -62.59 67.42 1.96
CA GLN A 4 -61.38 67.05 1.19
C GLN A 4 -60.20 66.59 2.07
N GLN A 5 -60.38 66.44 3.39
CA GLN A 5 -59.29 66.07 4.31
C GLN A 5 -59.26 64.58 4.69
N THR A 6 -60.31 63.82 4.38
CA THR A 6 -60.41 62.39 4.75
C THR A 6 -59.81 61.44 3.69
N ALA A 7 -59.67 61.88 2.43
CA ALA A 7 -59.15 61.03 1.34
C ALA A 7 -57.62 60.88 1.34
N MET A 8 -56.88 61.90 1.79
CA MET A 8 -55.41 61.87 1.75
C MET A 8 -54.80 61.02 2.87
N MET A 9 -55.52 60.79 3.96
CA MET A 9 -55.05 59.96 5.08
C MET A 9 -55.21 58.45 4.80
N ASN A 10 -56.15 58.07 3.93
CA ASN A 10 -56.35 56.67 3.53
C ASN A 10 -55.39 56.24 2.41
N SER A 11 -54.99 57.17 1.53
CA SER A 11 -53.99 56.90 0.47
C SER A 11 -52.59 56.65 1.04
N ASN A 12 -52.23 57.37 2.11
CA ASN A 12 -50.91 57.23 2.74
C ASN A 12 -50.73 55.91 3.50
N LEU A 13 -51.83 55.35 4.05
CA LEU A 13 -51.79 54.09 4.79
C LEU A 13 -51.67 52.87 3.85
N MET A 14 -52.30 52.91 2.68
CA MET A 14 -52.23 51.81 1.70
C MET A 14 -50.85 51.74 1.01
N MET A 15 -50.19 52.88 0.77
CA MET A 15 -48.84 52.91 0.19
C MET A 15 -47.77 52.42 1.18
N GLN A 16 -47.93 52.68 2.48
CA GLN A 16 -47.03 52.18 3.52
C GLN A 16 -47.18 50.66 3.71
N GLN A 17 -48.39 50.11 3.58
CA GLN A 17 -48.62 48.67 3.67
C GLN A 17 -48.07 47.91 2.44
N GLN A 18 -48.10 48.51 1.25
CA GLN A 18 -47.55 47.90 0.04
C GLN A 18 -46.01 47.89 0.01
N ALA A 19 -45.36 48.92 0.56
CA ALA A 19 -43.90 48.96 0.67
C ALA A 19 -43.35 47.91 1.67
N GLN A 20 -44.10 47.60 2.73
CA GLN A 20 -43.67 46.62 3.74
C GLN A 20 -43.79 45.17 3.23
N GLN A 21 -44.75 44.88 2.34
CA GLN A 21 -44.93 43.54 1.79
C GLN A 21 -43.87 43.20 0.72
N GLN A 22 -43.36 44.21 0.00
CA GLN A 22 -42.31 44.01 -1.00
C GLN A 22 -40.93 43.77 -0.36
N ALA A 23 -40.64 44.40 0.78
CA ALA A 23 -39.39 44.18 1.52
C ALA A 23 -39.28 42.76 2.10
N GLN A 24 -40.40 42.15 2.49
CA GLN A 24 -40.40 40.80 3.07
C GLN A 24 -40.17 39.70 2.02
N GLN A 25 -40.61 39.91 0.77
CA GLN A 25 -40.38 38.96 -0.33
C GLN A 25 -38.92 38.96 -0.80
N GLN A 26 -38.23 40.11 -0.74
CA GLN A 26 -36.83 40.20 -1.15
C GLN A 26 -35.86 39.59 -0.13
N ALA A 27 -36.19 39.67 1.17
CA ALA A 27 -35.40 39.03 2.23
C ALA A 27 -35.46 37.48 2.18
N GLN A 28 -36.58 36.90 1.74
CA GLN A 28 -36.73 35.45 1.66
C GLN A 28 -35.97 34.82 0.49
N GLN A 29 -35.80 35.56 -0.62
CA GLN A 29 -35.02 35.07 -1.77
C GLN A 29 -33.51 35.07 -1.51
N GLN A 30 -33.01 36.01 -0.69
CA GLN A 30 -31.58 36.09 -0.38
C GLN A 30 -31.14 35.02 0.65
N ALA A 31 -32.02 34.62 1.57
CA ALA A 31 -31.76 33.54 2.53
C ALA A 31 -31.66 32.16 1.85
N GLN A 32 -32.41 31.92 0.77
CA GLN A 32 -32.39 30.62 0.08
C GLN A 32 -31.12 30.41 -0.76
N GLN A 33 -30.50 31.49 -1.26
CA GLN A 33 -29.26 31.40 -2.05
C GLN A 33 -28.01 31.15 -1.17
N GLN A 34 -28.04 31.59 0.09
CA GLN A 34 -26.92 31.36 1.02
C GLN A 34 -26.93 29.95 1.62
N ALA A 35 -28.10 29.33 1.79
CA ALA A 35 -28.21 27.94 2.27
C ALA A 35 -27.69 26.91 1.23
N GLN A 36 -27.78 27.20 -0.07
CA GLN A 36 -27.36 26.26 -1.11
C GLN A 36 -25.83 26.25 -1.32
N GLN A 37 -25.11 27.33 -0.98
CA GLN A 37 -23.64 27.35 -1.05
C GLN A 37 -22.96 26.65 0.13
N GLN A 38 -23.61 26.54 1.29
CA GLN A 38 -23.04 25.84 2.45
C GLN A 38 -23.22 24.32 2.39
N ALA A 39 -24.25 23.82 1.70
CA ALA A 39 -24.46 22.38 1.50
C ALA A 39 -23.44 21.74 0.53
N GLN A 40 -22.86 22.51 -0.39
CA GLN A 40 -21.92 21.95 -1.38
C GLN A 40 -20.46 21.89 -0.87
N GLN A 41 -20.11 22.58 0.21
CA GLN A 41 -18.77 22.49 0.82
C GLN A 41 -18.64 21.38 1.88
N GLN A 42 -19.74 20.85 2.43
CA GLN A 42 -19.68 19.70 3.35
C GLN A 42 -19.74 18.33 2.65
N ALA A 43 -20.13 18.26 1.37
CA ALA A 43 -20.16 17.00 0.62
C ALA A 43 -18.78 16.54 0.11
N GLN A 44 -17.75 17.40 0.15
CA GLN A 44 -16.42 17.05 -0.36
C GLN A 44 -15.41 16.64 0.74
N GLN A 45 -15.81 16.63 2.02
CA GLN A 45 -14.94 16.21 3.12
C GLN A 45 -15.31 14.84 3.73
N HIS A 46 -16.40 14.20 3.32
CA HIS A 46 -16.83 12.90 3.86
C HIS A 46 -16.57 11.69 2.93
N GLN A 47 -15.81 11.84 1.85
CA GLN A 47 -15.47 10.73 0.95
C GLN A 47 -13.97 10.37 0.89
N ILE A 48 -13.24 10.55 2.00
CA ILE A 48 -11.85 10.05 2.14
C ILE A 48 -11.63 9.17 3.40
N SER A 49 -12.63 9.00 4.28
CA SER A 49 -12.41 8.33 5.58
C SER A 49 -13.02 6.93 5.72
N GLN A 50 -13.31 6.23 4.61
CA GLN A 50 -13.53 4.78 4.65
C GLN A 50 -12.55 4.06 3.72
N GLN A 51 -11.26 4.20 4.04
CA GLN A 51 -10.41 3.02 3.97
C GLN A 51 -10.36 2.45 5.39
N PRO A 52 -10.62 1.15 5.59
CA PRO A 52 -10.34 0.54 6.87
C PRO A 52 -8.89 0.87 7.20
N ASN A 53 -8.71 1.47 8.36
CA ASN A 53 -7.45 1.55 9.07
C ASN A 53 -7.00 0.10 9.28
N GLN A 54 -6.47 -0.54 8.23
CA GLN A 54 -5.47 -1.57 8.39
C GLN A 54 -4.38 -0.81 9.10
N ALA A 55 -4.39 -0.94 10.43
CA ALA A 55 -3.16 -0.98 11.17
C ALA A 55 -2.21 -1.77 10.28
N GLN A 56 -1.29 -1.06 9.63
CA GLN A 56 -0.06 -1.60 9.08
C GLN A 56 0.72 -2.10 10.30
N GLN A 57 0.17 -3.14 10.94
CA GLN A 57 0.94 -4.17 11.57
C GLN A 57 1.96 -4.49 10.52
N THR A 58 3.19 -4.09 10.82
CA THR A 58 4.44 -4.62 10.30
C THR A 58 4.20 -5.44 9.06
N GLU A 59 4.56 -4.95 7.89
CA GLU A 59 4.76 -5.73 6.67
C GLU A 59 5.36 -7.11 7.03
N LYS A 60 4.48 -8.05 7.40
CA LYS A 60 4.85 -9.26 8.15
C LYS A 60 5.17 -10.26 7.08
N VAL A 61 6.19 -9.95 6.29
CA VAL A 61 6.86 -10.84 5.37
C VAL A 61 5.84 -11.65 4.56
N ASP A 62 5.07 -10.96 3.72
CA ASP A 62 4.07 -11.58 2.85
C ASP A 62 4.68 -12.61 1.87
N ASN A 63 6.01 -12.65 1.79
CA ASN A 63 6.76 -13.70 1.11
C ASN A 63 6.41 -15.11 1.62
N ILE A 64 6.11 -15.30 2.90
CA ILE A 64 5.68 -16.60 3.43
C ILE A 64 4.27 -16.95 2.94
N SER A 65 3.35 -15.98 2.90
CA SER A 65 2.01 -16.18 2.35
C SER A 65 2.07 -16.47 0.85
N LYS A 66 2.92 -15.77 0.10
CA LYS A 66 3.19 -16.03 -1.32
C LYS A 66 3.68 -17.46 -1.55
N VAL A 67 4.66 -17.93 -0.76
CA VAL A 67 5.12 -19.33 -0.83
C VAL A 67 3.97 -20.30 -0.60
N LYS A 68 3.15 -20.08 0.44
CA LYS A 68 1.98 -20.93 0.71
C LYS A 68 0.98 -20.93 -0.46
N GLY A 69 0.76 -19.78 -1.09
CA GLY A 69 -0.07 -19.64 -2.29
C GLY A 69 0.48 -20.40 -3.51
N LEU A 70 1.81 -20.52 -3.63
CA LEU A 70 2.48 -21.23 -4.71
C LEU A 70 2.50 -22.76 -4.54
N VAL A 71 2.23 -23.31 -3.35
CA VAL A 71 2.23 -24.77 -3.11
C VAL A 71 1.19 -25.51 -3.96
N GLY A 72 -0.01 -24.94 -4.11
CA GLY A 72 -1.06 -25.50 -4.96
C GLY A 72 -0.63 -25.55 -6.44
N PRO A 73 -0.29 -24.41 -7.05
CA PRO A 73 0.26 -24.34 -8.40
C PRO A 73 1.45 -25.27 -8.62
N LEU A 74 2.39 -25.36 -7.68
CA LEU A 74 3.55 -26.26 -7.77
C LEU A 74 3.12 -27.73 -7.91
N ARG A 75 2.16 -28.16 -7.08
CA ARG A 75 1.62 -29.52 -7.13
C ARG A 75 0.91 -29.77 -8.46
N ASP A 76 0.14 -28.79 -8.93
CA ASP A 76 -0.68 -28.93 -10.12
C ASP A 76 0.17 -28.95 -11.41
N THR A 77 1.22 -28.11 -11.49
CA THR A 77 2.18 -28.12 -12.62
C THR A 77 3.04 -29.37 -12.63
N LEU A 78 3.46 -29.88 -11.47
CA LEU A 78 4.16 -31.16 -11.35
C LEU A 78 3.27 -32.32 -11.83
N SER A 79 2.02 -32.38 -11.36
CA SER A 79 1.04 -33.40 -11.78
C SER A 79 0.80 -33.36 -13.29
N THR A 80 0.65 -32.17 -13.85
CA THR A 80 0.45 -31.97 -15.29
C THR A 80 1.68 -32.39 -16.08
N SER A 81 2.88 -32.01 -15.64
CA SER A 81 4.14 -32.42 -16.27
C SER A 81 4.29 -33.94 -16.34
N ILE A 82 3.98 -34.65 -15.25
CA ILE A 82 4.04 -36.11 -15.20
C ILE A 82 3.00 -36.74 -16.15
N LYS A 83 1.77 -36.23 -16.17
CA LYS A 83 0.72 -36.72 -17.08
C LYS A 83 1.12 -36.54 -18.54
N THR A 84 1.64 -35.38 -18.90
CA THR A 84 2.09 -35.08 -20.26
C THR A 84 3.29 -35.95 -20.66
N ALA A 85 4.23 -36.19 -19.74
CA ALA A 85 5.34 -37.13 -19.97
C ALA A 85 4.84 -38.56 -20.22
N ALA A 86 3.89 -39.05 -19.42
CA ALA A 86 3.31 -40.37 -19.60
C ALA A 86 2.60 -40.51 -20.97
N GLN A 87 1.88 -39.47 -21.40
CA GLN A 87 1.25 -39.44 -22.72
C GLN A 87 2.28 -39.47 -23.85
N LEU A 88 3.39 -38.74 -23.73
CA LEU A 88 4.48 -38.79 -24.71
C LEU A 88 5.11 -40.17 -24.81
N ILE A 89 5.37 -40.84 -23.67
CA ILE A 89 5.90 -42.20 -23.67
C ILE A 89 4.94 -43.18 -24.35
N GLN A 90 3.65 -43.09 -24.05
CA GLN A 90 2.63 -43.93 -24.69
C GLN A 90 2.50 -43.65 -26.18
N GLN A 91 2.57 -42.39 -26.59
CA GLN A 91 2.55 -42.00 -28.01
C GLN A 91 3.77 -42.57 -28.75
N ASN A 92 4.96 -42.47 -28.16
CA ASN A 92 6.17 -43.05 -28.73
C ASN A 92 6.03 -44.58 -28.88
N ASN A 93 5.54 -45.26 -27.84
CA ASN A 93 5.34 -46.71 -27.89
C ASN A 93 4.33 -47.15 -28.98
N LEU A 94 3.22 -46.40 -29.17
CA LEU A 94 2.25 -46.67 -30.24
C LEU A 94 2.81 -46.41 -31.64
N THR A 95 3.75 -45.47 -31.75
CA THR A 95 4.47 -45.17 -33.00
C THR A 95 5.45 -46.31 -33.32
N ASP A 96 6.21 -46.78 -32.33
CA ASP A 96 7.18 -47.88 -32.46
C ASP A 96 6.52 -49.22 -32.82
N THR A 97 5.32 -49.47 -32.29
CA THR A 97 4.52 -50.68 -32.60
C THR A 97 3.77 -50.61 -33.93
N GLY A 98 3.93 -49.51 -34.69
CA GLY A 98 3.31 -49.33 -36.00
C GLY A 98 1.78 -49.15 -35.97
N SER A 99 1.21 -48.89 -34.79
CA SER A 99 -0.24 -48.90 -34.57
C SER A 99 -0.94 -47.58 -34.91
N LYS A 100 -0.17 -46.49 -35.14
CA LYS A 100 -0.70 -45.21 -35.62
C LYS A 100 0.28 -44.60 -36.62
N THR A 101 -0.21 -44.22 -37.80
CA THR A 101 0.45 -43.22 -38.64
C THR A 101 0.46 -41.91 -37.85
N VAL A 102 1.61 -41.28 -37.68
CA VAL A 102 1.74 -40.00 -36.97
C VAL A 102 0.84 -38.96 -37.69
N ASP A 103 -0.38 -38.76 -37.18
CA ASP A 103 -1.18 -37.60 -37.56
C ASP A 103 -0.44 -36.37 -37.06
N HIS A 104 0.33 -35.74 -37.96
CA HIS A 104 1.09 -34.51 -37.70
C HIS A 104 0.19 -33.32 -37.29
N ASN A 105 -1.13 -33.50 -37.34
CA ASN A 105 -2.14 -32.53 -36.90
C ASN A 105 -2.58 -32.73 -35.44
N ASN A 106 -2.19 -33.82 -34.77
CA ASN A 106 -2.50 -34.01 -33.37
C ASN A 106 -1.44 -33.30 -32.53
N THR A 107 -1.87 -32.30 -31.76
CA THR A 107 -1.02 -31.40 -31.00
C THR A 107 -0.01 -32.17 -30.15
N THR A 108 1.28 -32.06 -30.49
CA THR A 108 2.37 -32.64 -29.68
C THR A 108 2.20 -32.20 -28.22
N PRO A 109 2.12 -33.15 -27.27
CA PRO A 109 2.00 -32.81 -25.85
C PRO A 109 3.16 -31.89 -25.45
N ARG A 110 2.85 -30.67 -24.98
CA ARG A 110 3.85 -29.64 -24.67
C ARG A 110 4.47 -29.86 -23.29
N PHE A 111 5.19 -30.96 -23.14
CA PHE A 111 5.88 -31.29 -21.89
C PHE A 111 6.83 -30.16 -21.45
N ASP A 112 7.64 -29.63 -22.37
CA ASP A 112 8.60 -28.56 -22.08
C ASP A 112 7.94 -27.35 -21.42
N LYS A 113 6.74 -26.97 -21.88
CA LYS A 113 5.99 -25.85 -21.32
C LYS A 113 5.61 -26.09 -19.86
N HIS A 114 5.09 -27.28 -19.54
CA HIS A 114 4.69 -27.61 -18.17
C HIS A 114 5.89 -27.73 -17.24
N LEU A 115 7.01 -28.23 -17.77
CA LEU A 115 8.26 -28.32 -17.03
C LEU A 115 8.86 -26.94 -16.74
N GLU A 116 8.85 -26.03 -17.73
CA GLU A 116 9.26 -24.64 -17.56
C GLU A 116 8.41 -23.91 -16.51
N GLU A 117 7.09 -24.12 -16.52
CA GLU A 117 6.18 -23.56 -15.52
C GLU A 117 6.46 -24.10 -14.11
N PHE A 118 6.77 -25.40 -13.98
CA PHE A 118 7.19 -25.99 -12.71
C PHE A 118 8.48 -25.34 -12.17
N TYR A 119 9.51 -25.18 -13.01
CA TYR A 119 10.75 -24.53 -12.60
C TYR A 119 10.54 -23.05 -12.24
N SER A 120 9.73 -22.33 -13.00
CA SER A 120 9.40 -20.94 -12.69
C SER A 120 8.74 -20.78 -11.32
N ILE A 121 7.87 -21.73 -10.92
CA ILE A 121 7.26 -21.72 -9.59
C ILE A 121 8.29 -22.04 -8.50
N CYS A 122 9.20 -23.00 -8.74
CA CYS A 122 10.30 -23.31 -7.82
C CYS A 122 11.19 -22.08 -7.58
N ASP A 123 11.58 -21.36 -8.63
CA ASP A 123 12.40 -20.14 -8.54
C ASP A 123 11.70 -19.05 -7.73
N GLN A 124 10.39 -18.87 -7.95
CA GLN A 124 9.58 -17.93 -7.18
C GLN A 124 9.52 -18.31 -5.69
N ILE A 125 9.34 -19.60 -5.38
CA ILE A 125 9.36 -20.08 -3.99
C ILE A 125 10.73 -19.81 -3.35
N GLU A 126 11.82 -20.16 -4.04
CA GLU A 126 13.18 -19.95 -3.55
C GLU A 126 13.45 -18.46 -3.26
N LEU A 127 13.10 -17.58 -4.19
CA LEU A 127 13.27 -16.13 -4.03
C LEU A 127 12.48 -15.59 -2.83
N ASN A 128 11.22 -16.01 -2.67
CA ASN A 128 10.39 -15.58 -1.55
C ASN A 128 10.96 -16.08 -0.21
N LEU A 129 11.44 -17.33 -0.15
CA LEU A 129 12.06 -17.88 1.06
C LEU A 129 13.37 -17.17 1.43
N LYS A 130 14.23 -16.90 0.44
CA LYS A 130 15.48 -16.11 0.64
C LYS A 130 15.17 -14.72 1.17
N THR A 131 14.20 -14.04 0.57
CA THR A 131 13.75 -12.72 1.00
C THR A 131 13.18 -12.77 2.42
N ALA A 132 12.34 -13.75 2.73
CA ALA A 132 11.77 -13.92 4.06
C ALA A 132 12.85 -14.12 5.14
N LYS A 133 13.86 -14.94 4.86
CA LYS A 133 15.00 -15.13 5.75
C LYS A 133 15.74 -13.82 6.01
N LEU A 134 16.01 -13.03 4.96
CA LEU A 134 16.71 -11.76 5.11
C LEU A 134 15.89 -10.75 5.93
N CYS A 135 14.58 -10.67 5.72
CA CYS A 135 13.69 -9.83 6.53
C CYS A 135 13.71 -10.23 8.02
N LEU A 136 13.69 -11.54 8.32
CA LEU A 136 13.78 -12.02 9.70
C LEU A 136 15.13 -11.67 10.33
N GLN A 137 16.23 -11.85 9.60
CA GLN A 137 17.56 -11.45 10.06
C GLN A 137 17.65 -9.95 10.31
N GLN A 138 17.14 -9.13 9.39
CA GLN A 138 17.10 -7.68 9.54
C GLN A 138 16.27 -7.25 10.75
N CYS A 139 15.12 -7.90 10.99
CA CYS A 139 14.28 -7.63 12.16
C CYS A 139 15.01 -7.99 13.46
N SER A 140 15.68 -9.15 13.51
CA SER A 140 16.48 -9.56 14.68
C SER A 140 17.63 -8.59 14.94
N SER A 141 18.37 -8.20 13.91
CA SER A 141 19.46 -7.23 14.02
C SER A 141 18.93 -5.87 14.48
N SER A 142 17.80 -5.42 13.93
CA SER A 142 17.17 -4.17 14.33
C SER A 142 16.82 -4.17 15.82
N GLN A 143 16.17 -5.23 16.34
CA GLN A 143 15.86 -5.34 17.76
C GLN A 143 17.09 -5.44 18.67
N THR A 144 18.21 -5.94 18.15
CA THR A 144 19.44 -6.11 18.94
C THR A 144 20.26 -4.82 19.00
N TYR A 145 20.35 -4.09 17.88
CA TYR A 145 21.28 -2.97 17.73
C TYR A 145 20.60 -1.60 17.73
N LEU A 146 19.26 -1.54 17.67
CA LEU A 146 18.49 -0.31 17.80
C LEU A 146 17.63 -0.34 19.06
N PRO A 147 17.75 0.68 19.94
CA PRO A 147 16.94 0.77 21.15
C PRO A 147 15.49 1.20 20.87
N ILE A 148 15.24 1.86 19.74
CA ILE A 148 13.93 2.38 19.34
C ILE A 148 13.62 1.88 17.92
N PRO A 149 12.44 1.29 17.68
CA PRO A 149 12.05 0.82 16.36
C PRO A 149 11.96 1.98 15.36
N VAL A 150 12.25 1.71 14.08
CA VAL A 150 12.13 2.70 13.01
C VAL A 150 10.74 2.60 12.37
N ALA A 151 10.06 3.73 12.23
CA ALA A 151 8.78 3.82 11.57
C ALA A 151 8.91 3.50 10.08
N THR A 152 8.04 2.62 9.58
CA THR A 152 7.99 2.21 8.16
C THR A 152 7.15 3.16 7.29
N SER A 153 6.39 4.06 7.92
CA SER A 153 5.57 5.08 7.24
C SER A 153 6.24 6.44 7.27
N GLN A 154 6.01 7.25 6.23
CA GLN A 154 6.52 8.62 6.13
C GLN A 154 5.98 9.54 7.24
N GLN A 155 4.84 9.21 7.85
CA GLN A 155 4.27 9.91 9.00
C GLN A 155 3.77 8.89 10.03
N PRO A 156 4.60 8.53 11.04
CA PRO A 156 4.09 7.76 12.17
C PRO A 156 3.04 8.60 12.94
N PRO A 157 1.96 7.99 13.44
CA PRO A 157 1.05 8.67 14.34
C PRO A 157 1.84 9.20 15.56
N PRO A 158 1.50 10.40 16.08
CA PRO A 158 2.28 11.10 17.11
C PRO A 158 2.48 10.31 18.41
N GLU A 159 1.70 9.25 18.62
CA GLU A 159 1.71 8.36 19.78
C GLU A 159 2.71 7.19 19.66
N THR A 160 3.37 7.02 18.50
CA THR A 160 4.27 5.88 18.29
C THR A 160 5.69 6.26 18.69
N ASN A 161 6.22 5.60 19.72
CA ASN A 161 7.63 5.71 20.14
C ASN A 161 8.55 5.02 19.12
N ALA A 162 8.61 5.56 17.89
CA ALA A 162 9.39 5.06 16.77
C ALA A 162 10.16 6.18 16.10
N LEU A 163 11.40 5.89 15.67
CA LEU A 163 12.25 6.82 14.95
C LEU A 163 11.72 7.04 13.54
N THR A 164 11.69 8.29 13.08
CA THR A 164 11.54 8.54 11.64
C THR A 164 12.80 8.10 10.90
N TYR A 165 12.70 7.86 9.58
CA TYR A 165 13.88 7.47 8.79
C TYR A 165 15.03 8.48 8.89
N ASN A 166 14.73 9.78 8.91
CA ASN A 166 15.75 10.82 9.12
C ASN A 166 16.40 10.72 10.50
N GLN A 167 15.61 10.51 11.57
CA GLN A 167 16.17 10.34 12.92
C GLN A 167 17.03 9.07 13.01
N TYR A 168 16.61 7.98 12.35
CA TYR A 168 17.41 6.77 12.24
C TYR A 168 18.77 7.04 11.57
N LEU A 169 18.80 7.80 10.46
CA LEU A 169 20.06 8.15 9.80
C LEU A 169 21.01 8.94 10.73
N GLU A 170 20.47 9.85 11.54
CA GLU A 170 21.28 10.58 12.52
C GLU A 170 21.85 9.66 13.61
N VAL A 171 21.04 8.70 14.12
CA VAL A 171 21.51 7.68 15.06
C VAL A 171 22.65 6.84 14.46
N VAL A 172 22.50 6.41 13.20
CA VAL A 172 23.54 5.62 12.51
C VAL A 172 24.83 6.43 12.34
N LYS A 173 24.74 7.70 11.92
CA LYS A 173 25.93 8.57 11.82
C LYS A 173 26.65 8.71 13.16
N LEU A 174 25.89 8.88 14.25
CA LEU A 174 26.45 8.97 15.59
C LEU A 174 27.14 7.66 16.02
N GLN A 175 26.50 6.51 15.78
CA GLN A 175 27.10 5.19 16.05
C GLN A 175 28.40 4.97 15.28
N ILE A 176 28.46 5.39 14.00
CA ILE A 176 29.68 5.34 13.19
C ILE A 176 30.75 6.26 13.80
N GLY A 177 30.38 7.45 14.24
CA GLY A 177 31.27 8.37 14.95
C GLY A 177 31.90 7.73 16.19
N TYR A 178 31.08 7.15 17.07
CA TYR A 178 31.57 6.45 18.26
C TYR A 178 32.51 5.30 17.94
N ALA A 179 32.20 4.49 16.92
CA ALA A 179 33.08 3.40 16.49
C ALA A 179 34.44 3.93 16.00
N LYS A 180 34.44 5.05 15.27
CA LYS A 180 35.66 5.72 14.82
C LYS A 180 36.47 6.26 15.99
N ASP A 181 35.84 6.94 16.94
CA ASP A 181 36.54 7.53 18.09
C ASP A 181 37.20 6.45 18.95
N ILE A 182 36.52 5.31 19.16
CA ILE A 182 37.08 4.14 19.86
C ILE A 182 38.27 3.59 19.07
N HIS A 183 38.14 3.40 17.76
CA HIS A 183 39.21 2.92 16.90
C HIS A 183 40.44 3.83 16.96
N ASP A 184 40.25 5.14 16.80
CA ASP A 184 41.35 6.12 16.81
C ASP A 184 42.03 6.15 18.19
N THR A 185 41.26 6.05 19.27
CA THR A 185 41.79 5.93 20.64
C THR A 185 42.63 4.66 20.80
N LEU A 186 42.17 3.52 20.28
CA LEU A 186 42.90 2.26 20.33
C LEU A 186 44.18 2.29 19.49
N ILE A 187 44.18 2.93 18.32
CA ILE A 187 45.39 3.12 17.50
C ILE A 187 46.41 3.97 18.25
N CYS A 188 45.99 5.12 18.79
CA CYS A 188 46.88 6.00 19.56
C CYS A 188 47.48 5.26 20.76
N ALA A 189 46.66 4.49 21.48
CA ALA A 189 47.14 3.65 22.58
C ALA A 189 48.14 2.58 22.10
N ALA A 190 47.85 1.89 21.00
CA ALA A 190 48.71 0.85 20.42
C ALA A 190 50.07 1.39 19.97
N GLN A 191 50.11 2.58 19.37
CA GLN A 191 51.35 3.25 18.96
C GLN A 191 52.17 3.72 20.17
N ASN A 192 51.52 4.13 21.25
CA ASN A 192 52.21 4.51 22.49
C ASN A 192 52.85 3.32 23.22
N ILE A 193 52.28 2.11 23.09
CA ILE A 193 52.80 0.89 23.76
C ILE A 193 53.76 0.08 22.88
N SER A 194 53.78 0.31 21.57
CA SER A 194 54.69 -0.34 20.63
C SER A 194 55.64 0.73 20.07
N PRO A 195 56.57 1.28 20.88
CA PRO A 195 57.60 2.14 20.34
C PRO A 195 58.40 1.30 19.33
N SER A 196 58.39 1.72 18.07
CA SER A 196 59.24 1.13 17.04
C SER A 196 60.69 1.22 17.51
N GLU A 197 61.30 0.08 17.83
CA GLU A 197 62.77 -0.06 17.83
C GLU A 197 63.33 0.15 16.41
#